data_AF-A0A1U9KHC8-F1
#
_entry.id   AF-A0A1U9KHC8-F1
#
_cell.length_a   1.000
_cell.length_b   1.000
_cell.length_c   1.000
_cell.angle_alpha   90.00
_cell.angle_beta   90.00
_cell.angle_gamma   90.00
#
_symmetry.space_group_name_H-M   'P 1'
#
loop_
_entity.id
_entity.type
_entity.pdbx_description
1 polymer ?
#
loop_
_entity_poly.entity_id
_entity_poly.type
_entity_poly.pdbx_seq_one_letter_code
_entity_poly.pdbx_strand_id
1 'polypeptide(L)'
;MQQSDREKRVIVILGARSGTSALSGTLSLLGAGLPQNLMQANWANPKGYFEPQDIAELHDEILASVGSSWSDWREFPRDWFRSEAAAHYTARLTAMFLEDYRNASGLCILKEPRICRLLPLWAEVFQTAGVAPLFCFIDRAPDEVAASLAARDGSSIEQGLLYYIRNHIESERDTRTARRVFVQYDALLNDWREGVGRINQALGTSFPLESTAATQVDDFLERNLRNQNAGQTEPADWIGSLACKIHRAFSTLTTDPHDPVGLACMDHARVAFSMRSDESRALQSLHGGP
;
A
#
# COMPACT_ATOMS: atom_id res chain seq x y z
N MET A 1 19.46 6.32 -34.43
CA MET A 1 18.43 6.99 -33.61
C MET A 1 18.58 6.43 -32.22
N GLN A 2 19.26 7.15 -31.31
CA GLN A 2 19.48 6.68 -29.95
C GLN A 2 18.14 6.68 -29.24
N GLN A 3 17.60 5.49 -28.96
CA GLN A 3 16.57 5.32 -27.95
C GLN A 3 17.22 5.81 -26.66
N SER A 4 16.88 7.01 -26.18
CA SER A 4 17.36 7.42 -24.86
C SER A 4 16.86 6.34 -23.89
N ASP A 5 17.77 5.69 -23.17
CA ASP A 5 17.44 4.76 -22.09
C ASP A 5 16.63 5.53 -21.06
N ARG A 6 15.30 5.55 -21.25
CA ARG A 6 14.38 6.14 -20.31
C ARG A 6 14.41 5.19 -19.13
N GLU A 7 14.89 5.69 -17.99
CA GLU A 7 14.91 4.95 -16.73
C GLU A 7 13.62 4.14 -16.56
N LYS A 8 13.75 2.83 -16.33
CA LYS A 8 12.59 1.96 -16.11
C LYS A 8 11.91 2.43 -14.83
N ARG A 9 10.59 2.60 -14.87
CA ARG A 9 9.80 3.09 -13.73
C ARG A 9 8.70 2.11 -13.38
N VAL A 10 8.43 1.98 -12.10
CA VAL A 10 7.31 1.18 -11.58
C VAL A 10 6.49 2.01 -10.61
N ILE A 11 5.17 2.03 -10.76
CA ILE A 11 4.27 2.57 -9.74
C ILE A 11 4.05 1.49 -8.69
N VAL A 12 4.50 1.75 -7.47
CA VAL A 12 4.24 0.90 -6.31
C VAL A 12 2.98 1.40 -5.62
N ILE A 13 1.94 0.58 -5.61
CA ILE A 13 0.64 0.93 -5.03
C ILE A 13 0.63 0.54 -3.56
N LEU A 14 0.50 1.54 -2.69
CA LEU A 14 0.53 1.38 -1.23
C LEU A 14 -0.83 1.76 -0.63
N GLY A 15 -1.25 1.09 0.45
CA GLY A 15 -2.55 1.30 1.07
C GLY A 15 -3.19 0.01 1.52
N ALA A 16 -2.94 -0.43 2.74
CA ALA A 16 -3.35 -1.75 3.19
C ALA A 16 -4.88 -1.85 3.30
N ARG A 17 -5.51 -2.53 2.32
CA ARG A 17 -6.97 -2.66 2.15
C ARG A 17 -7.72 -1.33 1.90
N SER A 18 -6.99 -0.29 1.53
CA SER A 18 -7.53 1.06 1.30
C SER A 18 -8.05 1.30 -0.13
N GLY A 19 -8.37 0.24 -0.88
CA GLY A 19 -8.84 0.37 -2.27
C GLY A 19 -7.76 0.28 -3.35
N THR A 20 -6.60 -0.30 -3.03
CA THR A 20 -5.50 -0.53 -3.98
C THR A 20 -5.90 -1.28 -5.25
N SER A 21 -6.92 -2.13 -5.18
CA SER A 21 -7.44 -2.82 -6.38
C SER A 21 -8.23 -1.90 -7.30
N ALA A 22 -8.97 -0.93 -6.76
CA ALA A 22 -9.65 0.07 -7.57
C ALA A 22 -8.63 0.93 -8.32
N LEU A 23 -7.61 1.42 -7.61
CA LEU A 23 -6.55 2.21 -8.22
C LEU A 23 -5.73 1.41 -9.25
N SER A 24 -5.34 0.17 -8.92
CA SER A 24 -4.58 -0.68 -9.84
C SER A 24 -5.37 -0.98 -11.12
N GLY A 25 -6.66 -1.27 -11.00
CA GLY A 25 -7.54 -1.50 -12.13
C GLY A 25 -7.72 -0.27 -13.01
N THR A 26 -7.94 0.90 -12.41
CA THR A 26 -8.01 2.19 -13.13
C THR A 26 -6.73 2.43 -13.92
N LEU A 27 -5.57 2.37 -13.28
CA LEU A 27 -4.29 2.64 -13.95
C LEU A 27 -3.95 1.59 -15.02
N SER A 28 -4.34 0.33 -14.81
CA SER A 28 -4.17 -0.73 -15.81
C SER A 28 -5.03 -0.51 -17.04
N LEU A 29 -6.31 -0.15 -16.88
CA LEU A 29 -7.20 0.21 -18.00
C LEU A 29 -6.68 1.42 -18.78
N LEU A 30 -5.96 2.32 -18.12
CA LEU A 30 -5.29 3.47 -18.73
C LEU A 30 -3.92 3.14 -19.33
N GLY A 31 -3.54 1.87 -19.40
CA GLY A 31 -2.37 1.39 -20.13
C GLY A 31 -1.13 1.08 -19.28
N ALA A 32 -1.24 1.05 -17.95
CA ALA A 32 -0.14 0.55 -17.13
C ALA A 32 0.01 -0.97 -17.26
N GLY A 33 1.26 -1.43 -17.38
CA GLY A 33 1.58 -2.86 -17.43
C GLY A 33 1.34 -3.56 -16.08
N LEU A 34 0.88 -4.80 -16.14
CA LEU A 34 0.69 -5.70 -15.00
C LEU A 34 1.76 -6.81 -15.02
N PRO A 35 2.04 -7.46 -13.86
CA PRO A 35 2.88 -8.65 -13.84
C PRO A 35 2.24 -9.78 -14.65
N GLN A 36 3.05 -10.71 -15.14
CA GLN A 36 2.56 -11.86 -15.90
C GLN A 36 1.79 -12.86 -15.04
N ASN A 37 2.23 -13.10 -13.81
CA ASN A 37 1.62 -14.07 -12.92
C ASN A 37 0.75 -13.39 -11.86
N LEU A 38 -0.47 -13.00 -12.26
CA LEU A 38 -1.45 -12.40 -11.36
C LEU A 38 -2.13 -13.45 -10.49
N MET A 39 -2.28 -13.12 -9.21
CA MET A 39 -3.03 -13.93 -8.26
C MET A 39 -4.51 -14.06 -8.69
N GLN A 40 -4.97 -15.31 -8.75
CA GLN A 40 -6.29 -15.64 -9.28
C GLN A 40 -7.43 -15.16 -8.38
N ALA A 41 -8.62 -15.07 -8.99
CA ALA A 41 -9.86 -14.77 -8.28
C ALA A 41 -10.12 -15.77 -7.15
N ASN A 42 -10.64 -15.28 -6.03
CA ASN A 42 -11.17 -16.11 -4.96
C ASN A 42 -12.48 -15.53 -4.42
N TRP A 43 -13.09 -16.21 -3.45
CA TRP A 43 -14.37 -15.79 -2.88
C TRP A 43 -14.34 -14.36 -2.32
N ALA A 44 -13.19 -13.91 -1.80
CA ALA A 44 -12.99 -12.57 -1.26
C ALA A 44 -12.79 -11.49 -2.34
N ASN A 45 -12.30 -11.87 -3.53
CA ASN A 45 -12.18 -11.00 -4.69
C ASN A 45 -12.46 -11.78 -5.98
N PRO A 46 -13.74 -11.89 -6.38
CA PRO A 46 -14.17 -12.73 -7.51
C PRO A 46 -13.62 -12.30 -8.87
N LYS A 47 -13.01 -11.11 -8.98
CA LYS A 47 -12.45 -10.58 -10.24
C LYS A 47 -10.95 -10.85 -10.41
N GLY A 48 -10.31 -11.50 -9.44
CA GLY A 48 -8.86 -11.64 -9.42
C GLY A 48 -8.19 -10.45 -8.76
N TYR A 49 -6.92 -10.64 -8.44
CA TYR A 49 -6.08 -9.68 -7.76
C TYR A 49 -5.15 -9.00 -8.76
N PHE A 50 -4.59 -7.86 -8.36
CA PHE A 50 -3.54 -7.17 -9.13
C PHE A 50 -2.14 -7.52 -8.59
N GLU A 51 -2.11 -8.39 -7.58
CA GLU A 51 -0.91 -8.86 -6.90
C GLU A 51 -0.17 -9.91 -7.73
N PRO A 52 1.16 -9.79 -7.89
CA PRO A 52 1.98 -10.87 -8.40
C PRO A 52 2.01 -12.03 -7.38
N GLN A 53 1.54 -13.21 -7.80
CA GLN A 53 1.34 -14.35 -6.91
C GLN A 53 2.65 -14.82 -6.27
N ASP A 54 3.69 -15.03 -7.08
CA ASP A 54 4.95 -15.60 -6.59
C ASP A 54 5.67 -14.64 -5.63
N ILE A 55 5.54 -13.33 -5.84
CA ILE A 55 6.05 -12.30 -4.92
C ILE A 55 5.28 -12.34 -3.60
N ALA A 56 3.96 -12.49 -3.64
CA ALA A 56 3.14 -12.57 -2.42
C ALA A 56 3.50 -13.81 -1.57
N GLU A 57 3.71 -14.95 -2.22
CA GLU A 57 4.18 -16.19 -1.56
C GLU A 57 5.56 -15.98 -0.91
N LEU A 58 6.49 -15.33 -1.62
CA LEU A 58 7.81 -15.02 -1.09
C LEU A 58 7.76 -14.02 0.09
N HIS A 59 6.82 -13.07 0.07
CA HIS A 59 6.61 -12.18 1.22
C HIS A 59 6.09 -12.92 2.45
N ASP A 60 5.25 -13.94 2.27
CA ASP A 60 4.82 -14.80 3.37
C ASP A 60 6.01 -15.60 3.95
N GLU A 61 6.92 -16.12 3.10
CA GLU A 61 8.18 -16.73 3.57
C GLU A 61 9.03 -15.73 4.39
N ILE A 62 9.20 -14.50 3.90
CA ILE A 62 9.98 -13.45 4.58
C ILE A 62 9.39 -13.12 5.95
N LEU A 63 8.07 -12.94 6.02
CA LEU A 63 7.38 -12.68 7.29
C LEU A 63 7.52 -13.86 8.26
N ALA A 64 7.37 -15.09 7.76
CA ALA A 64 7.53 -16.29 8.56
C ALA A 64 8.96 -16.44 9.12
N SER A 65 9.98 -15.99 8.38
CA SER A 65 11.39 -16.03 8.81
C SER A 65 11.68 -15.24 10.10
N VAL A 66 10.80 -14.30 10.46
CA VAL A 66 10.88 -13.50 11.70
C VAL A 66 9.72 -13.80 12.67
N GLY A 67 8.98 -14.90 12.47
CA GLY A 67 7.83 -15.26 13.30
C GLY A 67 6.64 -14.29 13.19
N SER A 68 6.53 -13.59 12.06
CA SER A 68 5.45 -12.68 11.72
C SER A 68 4.50 -13.33 10.69
N SER A 69 3.37 -12.68 10.44
CA SER A 69 2.47 -12.99 9.34
C SER A 69 1.99 -11.70 8.67
N TRP A 70 1.18 -11.84 7.61
CA TRP A 70 0.63 -10.70 6.88
C TRP A 70 -0.23 -9.79 7.76
N SER A 71 -0.97 -10.35 8.72
CA SER A 71 -1.89 -9.62 9.58
C SER A 71 -1.24 -9.10 10.86
N ASP A 72 0.03 -9.45 11.09
CA ASP A 72 0.76 -9.04 12.28
C ASP A 72 1.08 -7.54 12.23
N TRP A 73 0.58 -6.80 13.21
CA TRP A 73 0.80 -5.37 13.34
C TRP A 73 2.07 -5.03 14.13
N ARG A 74 2.80 -6.02 14.66
CA ARG A 74 4.08 -5.79 15.35
C ARG A 74 5.11 -5.24 14.36
N GLU A 75 6.06 -4.46 14.85
CA GLU A 75 7.10 -3.88 14.01
C GLU A 75 7.98 -4.99 13.40
N PHE A 76 8.27 -4.86 12.10
CA PHE A 76 9.21 -5.77 11.45
C PHE A 76 10.64 -5.47 11.95
N PRO A 77 11.46 -6.46 12.36
CA PRO A 77 12.78 -6.21 12.93
C PRO A 77 13.69 -5.43 11.98
N ARG A 78 14.06 -4.18 12.31
CA ARG A 78 14.81 -3.31 11.39
C ARG A 78 16.22 -3.83 11.08
N ASP A 79 16.88 -4.49 12.05
CA ASP A 79 18.21 -5.07 11.84
C ASP A 79 18.19 -6.27 10.90
N TRP A 80 17.03 -6.92 10.71
CA TRP A 80 16.88 -8.03 9.76
C TRP A 80 17.20 -7.60 8.33
N PHE A 81 16.88 -6.37 7.93
CA PHE A 81 17.18 -5.85 6.59
C PHE A 81 18.68 -5.77 6.26
N ARG A 82 19.56 -5.91 7.26
CA ARG A 82 21.03 -5.95 7.10
C ARG A 82 21.61 -7.38 7.18
N SER A 83 20.76 -8.39 7.32
CA SER A 83 21.17 -9.79 7.48
C SER A 83 21.49 -10.48 6.15
N GLU A 84 22.17 -11.62 6.22
CA GLU A 84 22.36 -12.50 5.06
C GLU A 84 21.02 -13.01 4.49
N ALA A 85 20.03 -13.22 5.35
CA ALA A 85 18.68 -13.59 4.93
C ALA A 85 18.05 -12.49 4.05
N ALA A 86 18.19 -11.22 4.44
CA ALA A 86 17.71 -10.11 3.61
C ALA A 86 18.42 -10.08 2.26
N ALA A 87 19.75 -10.24 2.20
CA ALA A 87 20.48 -10.32 0.93
C ALA A 87 20.00 -11.47 0.03
N HIS A 88 19.75 -12.65 0.62
CA HIS A 88 19.19 -13.80 -0.08
C HIS A 88 17.79 -13.50 -0.67
N TYR A 89 16.90 -12.92 0.13
CA TYR A 89 15.55 -12.57 -0.32
C TYR A 89 15.53 -11.42 -1.34
N THR A 90 16.42 -10.43 -1.22
CA THR A 90 16.60 -9.38 -2.22
C THR A 90 16.96 -9.95 -3.58
N ALA A 91 17.90 -10.91 -3.64
CA ALA A 91 18.29 -11.55 -4.89
C ALA A 91 17.11 -12.31 -5.53
N ARG A 92 16.36 -13.08 -4.73
CA ARG A 92 15.16 -13.80 -5.20
C ARG A 92 14.08 -12.84 -5.70
N LEU A 93 13.71 -11.83 -4.91
CA LEU A 93 12.72 -10.83 -5.30
C LEU A 93 13.12 -10.07 -6.57
N THR A 94 14.40 -9.73 -6.72
CA THR A 94 14.91 -9.05 -7.91
C THR A 94 14.74 -9.92 -9.16
N ALA A 95 15.12 -11.20 -9.08
CA ALA A 95 14.95 -12.12 -10.21
C ALA A 95 13.47 -12.29 -10.60
N MET A 96 12.59 -12.48 -9.61
CA MET A 96 11.15 -12.65 -9.82
C MET A 96 10.52 -11.38 -10.40
N PHE A 97 10.85 -10.21 -9.85
CA PHE A 97 10.37 -8.94 -10.36
C PHE A 97 10.82 -8.68 -11.81
N LEU A 98 12.08 -8.94 -12.15
CA LEU A 98 12.54 -8.76 -13.52
C LEU A 98 11.85 -9.73 -14.49
N GLU A 99 11.63 -10.97 -14.08
CA GLU A 99 10.98 -12.00 -14.89
C GLU A 99 9.48 -11.69 -15.12
N ASP A 100 8.74 -11.37 -14.06
CA ASP A 100 7.30 -11.09 -14.13
C ASP A 100 7.00 -9.88 -15.03
N TYR A 101 7.89 -8.89 -15.01
CA TYR A 101 7.71 -7.63 -15.74
C TYR A 101 8.53 -7.56 -17.04
N ARG A 102 9.19 -8.64 -17.48
CA ARG A 102 10.07 -8.64 -18.68
C ARG A 102 9.40 -8.15 -19.96
N ASN A 103 8.09 -8.38 -20.09
CA ASN A 103 7.30 -8.03 -21.28
C ASN A 103 6.62 -6.66 -21.18
N ALA A 104 6.73 -5.96 -20.06
CA ALA A 104 6.09 -4.68 -19.88
C ALA A 104 6.88 -3.59 -20.64
N SER A 105 6.29 -3.05 -21.70
CA SER A 105 6.92 -2.09 -22.61
C SER A 105 6.81 -0.62 -22.17
N GLY A 106 6.55 -0.36 -20.88
CA GLY A 106 6.27 0.98 -20.38
C GLY A 106 6.23 1.06 -18.86
N LEU A 107 5.34 1.90 -18.34
CA LEU A 107 5.14 2.06 -16.90
C LEU A 107 4.34 0.89 -16.34
N CYS A 108 4.83 0.26 -15.29
CA CYS A 108 4.18 -0.90 -14.68
C CYS A 108 3.57 -0.56 -13.31
N ILE A 109 2.65 -1.41 -12.86
CA ILE A 109 2.10 -1.39 -11.50
C ILE A 109 2.67 -2.58 -10.72
N LEU A 110 3.24 -2.30 -9.56
CA LEU A 110 3.52 -3.28 -8.53
C LEU A 110 2.58 -3.03 -7.36
N LYS A 111 1.66 -3.95 -7.12
CA LYS A 111 0.74 -3.89 -6.00
C LYS A 111 0.86 -5.16 -5.19
N GLU A 112 1.37 -5.07 -3.97
CA GLU A 112 1.28 -6.14 -2.99
C GLU A 112 1.23 -5.46 -1.59
N PRO A 113 0.22 -5.73 -0.75
CA PRO A 113 0.03 -4.99 0.51
C PRO A 113 1.19 -5.04 1.51
N ARG A 114 1.89 -6.17 1.63
CA ARG A 114 3.03 -6.37 2.56
C ARG A 114 4.25 -5.56 2.16
N ILE A 115 4.33 -5.06 0.92
CA ILE A 115 5.35 -4.06 0.53
C ILE A 115 5.36 -2.90 1.52
N CYS A 116 4.21 -2.47 2.05
CA CYS A 116 4.14 -1.39 3.04
C CYS A 116 5.07 -1.60 4.25
N ARG A 117 5.35 -2.86 4.62
CA ARG A 117 6.24 -3.25 5.72
C ARG A 117 7.64 -3.67 5.26
N LEU A 118 7.79 -3.98 3.97
CA LEU A 118 9.02 -4.49 3.37
C LEU A 118 9.74 -3.46 2.48
N LEU A 119 9.33 -2.18 2.52
CA LEU A 119 9.94 -1.11 1.73
C LEU A 119 11.47 -1.02 1.83
N PRO A 120 12.11 -1.18 3.01
CA PRO A 120 13.57 -1.20 3.07
C PRO A 120 14.20 -2.32 2.25
N LEU A 121 13.60 -3.51 2.20
CA LEU A 121 14.04 -4.61 1.34
C LEU A 121 13.81 -4.27 -0.14
N TRP A 122 12.65 -3.70 -0.47
CA TRP A 122 12.31 -3.31 -1.83
C TRP A 122 13.16 -2.18 -2.39
N ALA A 123 13.67 -1.27 -1.55
CA ALA A 123 14.62 -0.25 -1.99
C ALA A 123 15.87 -0.88 -2.63
N GLU A 124 16.43 -1.93 -2.01
CA GLU A 124 17.56 -2.70 -2.54
C GLU A 124 17.18 -3.49 -3.80
N VAL A 125 15.96 -4.05 -3.85
CA VAL A 125 15.45 -4.73 -5.05
C VAL A 125 15.37 -3.77 -6.24
N PHE A 126 14.78 -2.58 -6.06
CA PHE A 126 14.67 -1.58 -7.11
C PHE A 126 16.03 -1.06 -7.57
N GLN A 127 16.95 -0.82 -6.62
CA GLN A 127 18.32 -0.42 -6.93
C GLN A 127 19.05 -1.50 -7.76
N THR A 128 18.96 -2.76 -7.35
CA THR A 128 19.60 -3.89 -8.05
C THR A 128 18.98 -4.13 -9.44
N ALA A 129 17.66 -3.95 -9.56
CA ALA A 129 16.94 -4.07 -10.83
C ALA A 129 17.17 -2.89 -11.79
N GLY A 130 17.76 -1.78 -11.33
CA GLY A 130 17.89 -0.55 -12.11
C GLY A 130 16.54 0.07 -12.47
N VAL A 131 15.57 0.03 -11.53
CA VAL A 131 14.21 0.54 -11.71
C VAL A 131 13.93 1.65 -10.69
N ALA A 132 13.41 2.78 -11.15
CA ALA A 132 12.96 3.86 -10.28
C ALA A 132 11.53 3.61 -9.75
N PRO A 133 11.34 3.47 -8.42
CA PRO A 133 10.02 3.34 -7.85
C PRO A 133 9.32 4.71 -7.76
N LEU A 134 8.03 4.72 -8.10
CA LEU A 134 7.11 5.83 -7.93
C LEU A 134 6.02 5.37 -6.96
N PHE A 135 5.89 6.00 -5.80
CA PHE A 135 4.95 5.52 -4.78
C PHE A 135 3.59 6.19 -4.93
N CYS A 136 2.53 5.41 -5.05
CA CYS A 136 1.17 5.91 -5.11
C CYS A 136 0.37 5.32 -3.95
N PHE A 137 0.08 6.16 -2.97
CA PHE A 137 -0.75 5.82 -1.83
C PHE A 137 -2.22 5.96 -2.21
N ILE A 138 -3.02 4.98 -1.80
CA ILE A 138 -4.47 5.15 -1.69
C ILE A 138 -4.89 4.93 -0.25
N ASP A 139 -5.72 5.84 0.25
CA ASP A 139 -6.22 5.81 1.62
C ASP A 139 -7.75 5.80 1.65
N ARG A 140 -8.29 5.17 2.69
CA ARG A 140 -9.72 4.97 2.90
C ARG A 140 -10.01 5.11 4.39
N ALA A 141 -11.22 5.51 4.73
CA ALA A 141 -11.66 5.61 6.11
C ALA A 141 -11.34 4.31 6.89
N PRO A 142 -10.73 4.42 8.08
CA PRO A 142 -10.13 3.28 8.78
C PRO A 142 -11.15 2.27 9.29
N ASP A 143 -12.35 2.71 9.63
CA ASP A 143 -13.49 1.87 9.98
C ASP A 143 -13.98 1.02 8.81
N GLU A 144 -13.99 1.57 7.59
CA GLU A 144 -14.31 0.81 6.39
C GLU A 144 -13.22 -0.22 6.06
N VAL A 145 -11.95 0.12 6.31
CA VAL A 145 -10.84 -0.82 6.20
C VAL A 145 -11.00 -1.98 7.19
N ALA A 146 -11.30 -1.67 8.45
CA ALA A 146 -11.52 -2.67 9.49
C ALA A 146 -12.72 -3.57 9.17
N ALA A 147 -13.85 -2.99 8.74
CA ALA A 147 -15.02 -3.74 8.29
C ALA A 147 -14.72 -4.64 7.09
N SER A 148 -13.89 -4.17 6.14
CA SER A 148 -13.45 -4.96 4.99
C SER A 148 -12.62 -6.18 5.39
N LEU A 149 -11.74 -6.04 6.39
CA LEU A 149 -10.94 -7.14 6.93
C LEU A 149 -11.78 -8.12 7.73
N ALA A 150 -12.73 -7.62 8.54
CA ALA A 150 -13.67 -8.45 9.27
C ALA A 150 -14.50 -9.33 8.33
N ALA A 151 -15.02 -8.75 7.23
CA ALA A 151 -15.79 -9.50 6.24
C ALA A 151 -14.95 -10.54 5.46
N ARG A 152 -13.64 -10.29 5.28
CA ARG A 152 -12.74 -11.16 4.51
C ARG A 152 -12.16 -12.31 5.33
N ASP A 153 -11.68 -12.04 6.53
CA ASP A 153 -10.89 -13.02 7.29
C ASP A 153 -11.42 -13.26 8.70
N GLY A 154 -12.55 -12.66 9.06
CA GLY A 154 -13.07 -12.72 10.43
C GLY A 154 -12.23 -11.95 11.45
N SER A 155 -11.41 -10.99 10.99
CA SER A 155 -10.61 -10.14 11.89
C SER A 155 -11.51 -9.30 12.80
N SER A 156 -11.07 -9.07 14.04
CA SER A 156 -11.72 -8.06 14.89
C SER A 156 -11.51 -6.66 14.33
N ILE A 157 -12.41 -5.73 14.67
CA ILE A 157 -12.27 -4.32 14.29
C ILE A 157 -10.93 -3.76 14.80
N GLU A 158 -10.58 -4.07 16.05
CA GLU A 158 -9.29 -3.68 16.64
C GLU A 158 -8.10 -4.19 15.82
N GLN A 159 -8.07 -5.47 15.45
CA GLN A 159 -6.99 -6.03 14.63
C GLN A 159 -6.91 -5.34 13.27
N GLY A 160 -8.06 -5.06 12.65
CA GLY A 160 -8.14 -4.34 11.38
C GLY A 160 -7.56 -2.93 11.45
N LEU A 161 -7.86 -2.20 12.54
CA LEU A 161 -7.32 -0.86 12.78
C LEU A 161 -5.82 -0.89 13.09
N LEU A 162 -5.35 -1.84 13.90
CA LEU A 162 -3.91 -2.01 14.18
C LEU A 162 -3.12 -2.32 12.89
N TYR A 163 -3.67 -3.20 12.04
CA TYR A 163 -3.12 -3.48 10.72
C TYR A 163 -3.09 -2.23 9.84
N TYR A 164 -4.18 -1.46 9.79
CA TYR A 164 -4.24 -0.18 9.07
C TYR A 164 -3.13 0.77 9.56
N ILE A 165 -3.06 1.03 10.87
CA ILE A 165 -2.09 1.96 11.48
C ILE A 165 -0.67 1.56 11.12
N ARG A 166 -0.28 0.30 11.39
CA ARG A 166 1.09 -0.18 11.16
C ARG A 166 1.52 0.00 9.71
N ASN A 167 0.68 -0.41 8.75
CA ASN A 167 1.03 -0.32 7.35
C ASN A 167 1.17 1.14 6.89
N HIS A 168 0.28 2.05 7.32
CA HIS A 168 0.31 3.44 6.88
C HIS A 168 1.50 4.22 7.47
N ILE A 169 1.81 4.05 8.76
CA ILE A 169 2.92 4.78 9.39
C ILE A 169 4.31 4.32 8.87
N GLU A 170 4.48 3.03 8.59
CA GLU A 170 5.76 2.51 8.10
C GLU A 170 5.99 2.89 6.65
N SER A 171 4.96 2.70 5.81
CA SER A 171 5.08 2.99 4.39
C SER A 171 5.21 4.49 4.10
N GLU A 172 4.50 5.35 4.83
CA GLU A 172 4.70 6.79 4.73
C GLU A 172 6.15 7.16 5.09
N ARG A 173 6.64 6.73 6.26
CA ARG A 173 8.00 7.03 6.72
C ARG A 173 9.07 6.59 5.71
N ASP A 174 8.98 5.34 5.26
CA ASP A 174 10.02 4.70 4.45
C ASP A 174 9.99 5.17 2.97
N THR A 175 9.05 6.05 2.59
CA THR A 175 8.98 6.63 1.23
C THR A 175 9.24 8.14 1.18
N ARG A 176 9.53 8.81 2.30
CA ARG A 176 9.68 10.28 2.36
C ARG A 176 10.72 10.89 1.42
N THR A 177 11.76 10.14 1.08
CA THR A 177 12.83 10.60 0.18
C THR A 177 12.56 10.27 -1.29
N ALA A 178 11.45 9.57 -1.58
CA ALA A 178 11.11 9.09 -2.90
C ALA A 178 9.97 9.89 -3.52
N ARG A 179 9.82 9.78 -4.84
CA ARG A 179 8.73 10.40 -5.56
C ARG A 179 7.41 9.72 -5.20
N ARG A 180 6.47 10.48 -4.65
CA ARG A 180 5.22 9.92 -4.12
C ARG A 180 4.00 10.82 -4.33
N VAL A 181 2.83 10.21 -4.31
CA VAL A 181 1.52 10.88 -4.39
C VAL A 181 0.50 10.16 -3.50
N PHE A 182 -0.48 10.89 -3.00
CA PHE A 182 -1.55 10.38 -2.15
C PHE A 182 -2.91 10.60 -2.83
N VAL A 183 -3.77 9.58 -2.77
CA VAL A 183 -5.10 9.57 -3.37
C VAL A 183 -6.10 9.10 -2.31
N GLN A 184 -7.23 9.79 -2.19
CA GLN A 184 -8.34 9.33 -1.35
C GLN A 184 -9.25 8.40 -2.15
N TYR A 185 -9.65 7.28 -1.55
CA TYR A 185 -10.50 6.26 -2.19
C TYR A 185 -11.82 6.86 -2.67
N ASP A 186 -12.48 7.67 -1.84
CA ASP A 186 -13.75 8.29 -2.20
C ASP A 186 -13.58 9.32 -3.32
N ALA A 187 -12.46 10.05 -3.33
CA ALA A 187 -12.14 10.97 -4.43
C ALA A 187 -11.90 10.21 -5.73
N LEU A 188 -11.23 9.06 -5.70
CA LEU A 188 -11.05 8.20 -6.87
C LEU A 188 -12.39 7.69 -7.40
N LEU A 189 -13.33 7.30 -6.53
CA LEU A 189 -14.64 6.82 -6.96
C LEU A 189 -15.54 7.93 -7.52
N ASN A 190 -15.44 9.13 -6.95
CA ASN A 190 -16.28 10.27 -7.35
C ASN A 190 -15.78 10.93 -8.65
N ASP A 191 -14.47 11.16 -8.77
CA ASP A 191 -13.84 11.72 -9.97
C ASP A 191 -12.42 11.16 -10.14
N TRP A 192 -12.34 10.00 -10.79
CA TRP A 192 -11.05 9.37 -11.05
C TRP A 192 -10.15 10.21 -11.97
N ARG A 193 -10.71 11.09 -12.82
CA ARG A 193 -9.92 11.89 -13.76
C ARG A 193 -9.08 12.91 -13.00
N GLU A 194 -9.64 13.53 -11.97
CA GLU A 194 -8.90 14.40 -11.06
C GLU A 194 -7.78 13.63 -10.35
N GLY A 195 -8.10 12.47 -9.78
CA GLY A 195 -7.12 11.62 -9.09
C GLY A 195 -5.95 11.20 -9.99
N VAL A 196 -6.24 10.72 -11.20
CA VAL A 196 -5.22 10.34 -12.19
C VAL A 196 -4.46 11.56 -12.71
N GLY A 197 -5.10 12.71 -12.84
CA GLY A 197 -4.44 13.97 -13.17
C GLY A 197 -3.36 14.34 -12.15
N ARG A 198 -3.66 14.21 -10.85
CA ARG A 198 -2.68 14.41 -9.77
C ARG A 198 -1.54 13.39 -9.82
N ILE A 199 -1.85 12.12 -10.10
CA ILE A 199 -0.82 11.07 -10.30
C ILE A 199 0.12 11.46 -11.45
N ASN A 200 -0.42 11.89 -12.58
CA ASN A 200 0.36 12.34 -13.73
C ASN A 200 1.32 13.48 -13.39
N GLN A 201 0.81 14.51 -12.71
CA GLN A 201 1.62 15.65 -12.30
C GLN A 201 2.70 15.26 -11.28
N ALA A 202 2.31 14.59 -10.19
CA ALA A 202 3.21 14.27 -9.09
C ALA A 202 4.30 13.27 -9.51
N LEU A 203 3.94 12.24 -10.29
CA LEU A 203 4.85 11.14 -10.65
C LEU A 203 5.52 11.34 -12.03
N GLY A 204 5.15 12.36 -12.80
CA GLY A 204 5.68 12.59 -14.15
C GLY A 204 5.25 11.49 -15.12
N THR A 205 3.99 11.07 -15.02
CA THR A 205 3.37 10.04 -15.88
C THR A 205 2.42 10.71 -16.87
N SER A 206 1.82 9.93 -17.78
CA SER A 206 0.99 10.48 -18.87
C SER A 206 -0.18 9.54 -19.19
N PHE A 207 -0.92 9.14 -18.17
CA PHE A 207 -2.15 8.37 -18.35
C PHE A 207 -3.22 9.22 -19.08
N PRO A 208 -3.91 8.67 -20.08
CA PRO A 208 -4.84 9.42 -20.90
C PRO A 208 -6.21 9.57 -20.22
N LEU A 209 -6.53 10.79 -19.77
CA LEU A 209 -7.80 11.08 -19.07
C LEU A 209 -9.01 11.02 -20.01
N GLU A 210 -8.84 11.49 -21.25
CA GLU A 210 -9.85 11.46 -22.31
C GLU A 210 -9.42 10.43 -23.36
N SER A 211 -9.83 9.18 -23.15
CA SER A 211 -9.53 8.06 -24.06
C SER A 211 -10.74 7.15 -24.24
N THR A 212 -10.68 6.26 -25.21
CA THR A 212 -11.70 5.21 -25.37
C THR A 212 -11.80 4.28 -24.15
N ALA A 213 -10.76 4.22 -23.31
CA ALA A 213 -10.76 3.48 -22.06
C ALA A 213 -11.49 4.22 -20.92
N ALA A 214 -11.80 5.51 -21.06
CA ALA A 214 -12.44 6.30 -20.00
C ALA A 214 -13.78 5.69 -19.56
N THR A 215 -14.63 5.29 -20.51
CA THR A 215 -15.90 4.59 -20.20
C THR A 215 -15.66 3.25 -19.52
N GLN A 216 -14.59 2.52 -19.86
CA GLN A 216 -14.25 1.26 -19.19
C GLN A 216 -13.82 1.50 -17.74
N VAL A 217 -13.14 2.62 -17.47
CA VAL A 217 -12.79 3.04 -16.10
C VAL A 217 -14.05 3.43 -15.32
N ASP A 218 -14.94 4.22 -15.91
CA ASP A 218 -16.22 4.62 -15.32
C ASP A 218 -17.02 3.35 -14.92
N ASP A 219 -17.25 2.43 -15.86
CA ASP A 219 -17.93 1.14 -15.62
C ASP A 219 -17.23 0.27 -14.55
N PHE A 220 -15.90 0.28 -14.54
CA PHE A 220 -15.11 -0.50 -13.59
C PHE A 220 -15.28 0.03 -12.17
N LEU A 221 -15.24 1.36 -11.99
CA LEU A 221 -15.36 2.01 -10.69
C LEU A 221 -16.81 2.06 -10.19
N GLU A 222 -17.81 2.20 -11.06
CA GLU A 222 -19.22 2.11 -10.68
C GLU A 222 -19.56 0.79 -9.99
N ARG A 223 -18.98 -0.32 -10.49
CA ARG A 223 -19.12 -1.65 -9.86
C ARG A 223 -18.43 -1.77 -8.51
N ASN A 224 -17.57 -0.82 -8.16
CA ASN A 224 -16.86 -0.74 -6.88
C ASN A 224 -17.45 0.36 -5.97
N LEU A 225 -18.43 1.14 -6.43
CA LEU A 225 -19.16 2.09 -5.60
C LEU A 225 -19.81 1.33 -4.44
N ARG A 226 -19.47 1.75 -3.23
CA ARG A 226 -20.14 1.33 -2.01
C ARG A 226 -20.85 2.54 -1.43
N ASN A 227 -22.16 2.43 -1.23
CA ASN A 227 -22.90 3.36 -0.40
C ASN A 227 -22.64 3.01 1.05
N GLN A 228 -21.57 3.52 1.66
CA GLN A 228 -21.41 3.44 3.11
C GLN A 228 -20.99 4.81 3.66
N ASN A 229 -21.97 5.49 4.24
CA ASN A 229 -21.75 6.62 5.13
C ASN A 229 -21.56 6.04 6.54
N ALA A 230 -20.33 5.84 6.97
CA ALA A 230 -20.08 5.59 8.38
C ALA A 230 -20.05 6.94 9.10
N GLY A 231 -20.94 7.08 10.09
CA GLY A 231 -21.11 8.31 10.85
C GLY A 231 -19.82 8.68 11.57
N GLN A 232 -19.38 9.93 11.36
CA GLN A 232 -18.20 10.55 11.97
C GLN A 232 -18.36 10.72 13.49
N THR A 233 -18.41 9.62 14.23
CA THR A 233 -18.27 9.66 15.68
C THR A 233 -16.82 9.39 16.00
N GLU A 234 -16.15 10.35 16.65
CA GLU A 234 -14.77 10.16 17.12
C GLU A 234 -14.71 8.88 17.99
N PRO A 235 -13.83 7.92 17.66
CA PRO A 235 -13.70 6.71 18.46
C PRO A 235 -13.28 7.07 19.90
N ALA A 236 -13.90 6.42 20.88
CA ALA A 236 -13.58 6.62 22.29
C ALA A 236 -12.25 5.95 22.69
N ASP A 237 -11.83 4.92 21.96
CA ASP A 237 -10.58 4.22 22.20
C ASP A 237 -9.40 4.85 21.44
N TRP A 238 -8.19 4.58 21.92
CA TRP A 238 -6.99 5.21 21.38
C TRP A 238 -6.58 4.68 19.99
N ILE A 239 -6.95 3.45 19.64
CA ILE A 239 -6.60 2.82 18.37
C ILE A 239 -7.43 3.48 17.26
N GLY A 240 -8.74 3.57 17.45
CA GLY A 240 -9.63 4.28 16.53
C GLY A 240 -9.24 5.75 16.38
N SER A 241 -9.01 6.46 17.49
CA SER A 241 -8.59 7.87 17.44
C SER A 241 -7.27 8.06 16.68
N LEU A 242 -6.31 7.16 16.86
CA LEU A 242 -5.04 7.20 16.13
C LEU A 242 -5.22 6.91 14.63
N ALA A 243 -6.05 5.94 14.27
CA ALA A 243 -6.36 5.63 12.88
C ALA A 243 -7.04 6.81 12.17
N CYS A 244 -8.00 7.48 12.82
CA CYS A 244 -8.64 8.69 12.27
C CYS A 244 -7.65 9.85 12.10
N LYS A 245 -6.68 10.01 13.01
CA LYS A 245 -5.61 11.02 12.85
C LYS A 245 -4.71 10.72 11.65
N ILE A 246 -4.37 9.46 11.42
CA ILE A 246 -3.59 9.03 10.24
C ILE A 246 -4.38 9.33 8.96
N HIS A 247 -5.66 8.95 8.90
CA HIS A 247 -6.52 9.23 7.75
C HIS A 247 -6.61 10.73 7.41
N ARG A 248 -6.75 11.59 8.44
CA ARG A 248 -6.69 13.05 8.28
C ARG A 248 -5.35 13.53 7.76
N ALA A 249 -4.24 12.99 8.25
CA ALA A 249 -2.91 13.33 7.76
C ALA A 249 -2.74 12.94 6.29
N PHE A 250 -3.22 11.77 5.86
CA PHE A 250 -3.23 11.34 4.46
C PHE A 250 -4.11 12.24 3.58
N SER A 251 -5.21 12.77 4.12
CA SER A 251 -6.02 13.77 3.44
C SER A 251 -5.24 15.07 3.21
N THR A 252 -4.49 15.54 4.21
CA THR A 252 -3.58 16.70 4.06
C THR A 252 -2.49 16.44 3.02
N LEU A 253 -1.86 15.26 3.05
CA LEU A 253 -0.78 14.86 2.14
C LEU A 253 -1.24 14.68 0.67
N THR A 254 -2.55 14.63 0.43
CA THR A 254 -3.13 14.57 -0.92
C THR A 254 -2.92 15.88 -1.69
N THR A 255 -2.83 17.01 -0.99
CA THR A 255 -2.55 18.32 -1.61
C THR A 255 -1.05 18.54 -1.81
N ASP A 256 -0.24 18.25 -0.79
CA ASP A 256 1.22 18.27 -0.86
C ASP A 256 1.80 17.04 -0.15
N PRO A 257 2.48 16.12 -0.86
CA PRO A 257 3.09 14.94 -0.26
C PRO A 257 4.21 15.25 0.75
N HIS A 258 4.63 16.51 0.87
CA HIS A 258 5.61 17.00 1.84
C HIS A 258 5.03 18.04 2.81
N ASP A 259 3.69 18.14 2.92
CA ASP A 259 3.05 19.08 3.83
C ASP A 259 3.56 18.88 5.27
N PRO A 260 4.14 19.93 5.91
CA PRO A 260 4.79 19.78 7.20
C PRO A 260 3.82 19.39 8.33
N VAL A 261 2.54 19.77 8.24
CA VAL A 261 1.52 19.42 9.23
C VAL A 261 1.15 17.95 9.08
N GLY A 262 0.93 17.49 7.84
CA GLY A 262 0.68 16.08 7.53
C GLY A 262 1.82 15.18 8.02
N LEU A 263 3.07 15.54 7.73
CA LEU A 263 4.25 14.78 8.15
C LEU A 263 4.41 14.75 9.68
N ALA A 264 4.24 15.89 10.35
CA ALA A 264 4.32 15.95 11.82
C ALA A 264 3.24 15.08 12.48
N CYS A 265 2.02 15.06 11.94
CA CYS A 265 0.96 14.16 12.40
C CYS A 265 1.35 12.69 12.25
N MET A 266 1.96 12.30 11.13
CA MET A 266 2.45 10.93 10.91
C MET A 266 3.58 10.54 11.87
N ASP A 267 4.51 11.46 12.15
CA ASP A 267 5.58 11.22 13.13
C ASP A 267 5.05 11.06 14.55
N HIS A 268 4.12 11.93 14.97
CA HIS A 268 3.45 11.78 16.26
C HIS A 268 2.67 10.47 16.34
N ALA A 269 1.96 10.08 15.27
CA ALA A 269 1.20 8.84 15.24
C ALA A 269 2.11 7.62 15.42
N ARG A 270 3.27 7.60 14.76
CA ARG A 270 4.27 6.54 14.89
C ARG A 270 4.83 6.43 16.32
N VAL A 271 5.22 7.56 16.91
CA VAL A 271 5.74 7.57 18.30
C VAL A 271 4.67 7.09 19.28
N ALA A 272 3.44 7.60 19.16
CA ALA A 272 2.32 7.19 20.00
C ALA A 272 1.99 5.70 19.86
N PHE A 273 2.05 5.16 18.64
CA PHE A 273 1.82 3.75 18.38
C PHE A 273 2.87 2.87 19.04
N SER A 274 4.16 3.20 18.89
CA SER A 274 5.26 2.44 19.50
C SER A 274 5.15 2.41 21.02
N MET A 275 5.00 3.57 21.67
CA MET A 275 4.91 3.67 23.14
C MET A 275 3.76 2.83 23.71
N ARG A 276 2.56 2.97 23.15
CA ARG A 276 1.38 2.24 23.64
C ARG A 276 1.41 0.75 23.33
N SER A 277 2.05 0.37 22.22
CA SER A 277 2.27 -1.04 21.88
C SER A 277 3.20 -1.71 22.89
N ASP A 278 4.26 -1.02 23.34
CA ASP A 278 5.17 -1.51 24.36
C ASP A 278 4.48 -1.67 25.71
N GLU A 279 3.67 -0.68 26.12
CA GLU A 279 2.88 -0.74 27.36
C GLU A 279 1.89 -1.91 27.33
N SER A 280 1.16 -2.09 26.23
CA SER A 280 0.19 -3.19 26.08
C SER A 280 0.88 -4.55 26.16
N ARG A 281 2.05 -4.71 25.52
CA ARG A 281 2.86 -5.93 25.60
C ARG A 281 3.36 -6.20 27.02
N ALA A 282 3.86 -5.17 27.70
CA ALA A 282 4.33 -5.29 29.08
C ALA A 282 3.20 -5.77 30.00
N LEU A 283 2.00 -5.19 29.88
CA LEU A 283 0.82 -5.59 30.64
C LEU A 283 0.36 -7.03 30.33
N GLN A 284 0.41 -7.46 29.07
CA GLN A 284 0.10 -8.84 28.68
C GLN A 284 1.12 -9.84 29.24
N SER A 285 2.41 -9.48 29.30
CA SER A 285 3.46 -10.32 29.89
C SER A 285 3.38 -10.45 31.42
N LEU A 286 2.81 -9.44 32.10
CA LEU A 286 2.62 -9.44 33.56
C LEU A 286 1.39 -10.24 34.00
N HIS A 287 0.40 -10.40 33.12
CA HIS A 287 -0.82 -11.18 33.37
C HIS A 287 -0.81 -12.58 32.74
N GLY A 288 0.23 -12.91 31.96
CA GLY A 288 0.43 -14.22 31.37
C GLY A 288 1.62 -14.96 31.98
N GLY A 289 1.38 -15.70 33.06
CA GLY A 289 2.26 -16.81 33.43
C GLY A 289 1.90 -17.47 34.77
N PRO A 290 2.27 -18.74 34.96
CA PRO A 290 2.05 -19.91 34.10
C PRO A 290 0.64 -20.53 34.27
#